data_AF-A0A1E7PYA9-F1
#
_entry.id   AF-A0A1E7PYA9-F1
#
_cell.length_a   1.000
_cell.length_b   1.000
_cell.length_c   1.000
_cell.angle_alpha   90.00
_cell.angle_beta   90.00
_cell.angle_gamma   90.00
#
_symmetry.space_group_name_H-M   'P 1'
#
loop_
_entity.id
_entity.type
_entity.pdbx_description
1 polymer ?
#
loop_
_entity_poly.entity_id
_entity_poly.type
_entity_poly.pdbx_seq_one_letter_code
_entity_poly.pdbx_strand_id
1 'polypeptide(L)'
;MFDAVEVARWRFGAGTEPEGVDPDEMLPSDRKAWYESETKRRALQVMDRELIPTEEVERVVATAFSAIAQGLRSLPDNIERRTGCSPDIVEAIDLALDAEMEALADKLTELGSLEPATEETN
;
A
#
# COMPACT_ATOMS: atom_id res chain seq x y z
N MET A 1 -17.62 -1.57 3.65
CA MET A 1 -16.35 -0.83 3.75
C MET A 1 -15.32 -1.64 2.97
N PHE A 2 -14.53 -1.01 2.09
CA PHE A 2 -13.51 -1.71 1.28
C PHE A 2 -12.22 -1.80 2.09
N ASP A 3 -11.74 -3.00 2.37
CA ASP A 3 -10.48 -3.24 3.07
C ASP A 3 -9.41 -3.65 2.03
N ALA A 4 -8.53 -2.69 1.70
CA ALA A 4 -7.46 -2.91 0.73
C ALA A 4 -6.43 -3.95 1.23
N VAL A 5 -6.28 -4.10 2.55
CA VAL A 5 -5.33 -5.03 3.18
C VAL A 5 -5.84 -6.45 3.10
N GLU A 6 -7.14 -6.66 3.33
CA GLU A 6 -7.79 -7.95 3.17
C GLU A 6 -7.69 -8.43 1.72
N VAL A 7 -7.95 -7.55 0.75
CA VAL A 7 -7.83 -7.87 -0.68
C VAL A 7 -6.38 -8.19 -1.06
N ALA A 8 -5.40 -7.41 -0.56
CA ALA A 8 -4.00 -7.67 -0.80
C ALA A 8 -3.54 -9.01 -0.20
N ARG A 9 -3.96 -9.32 1.03
CA ARG A 9 -3.66 -10.62 1.68
C ARG A 9 -4.27 -11.79 0.93
N TRP A 10 -5.52 -11.70 0.50
CA TRP A 10 -6.15 -12.74 -0.31
C TRP A 10 -5.43 -12.94 -1.65
N ARG A 11 -5.01 -11.84 -2.30
CA ARG A 11 -4.43 -11.89 -3.64
C ARG A 11 -2.94 -12.25 -3.67
N PHE A 12 -2.19 -11.90 -2.64
CA PHE A 12 -0.73 -11.99 -2.59
C PHE A 12 -0.18 -12.78 -1.38
N GLY A 13 -0.99 -13.07 -0.36
CA GLY A 13 -0.54 -13.73 0.88
C GLY A 13 -0.40 -15.25 0.81
N ALA A 14 -0.74 -15.88 -0.32
CA ALA A 14 -0.65 -17.33 -0.48
C ALA A 14 0.68 -17.72 -1.16
N GLY A 15 1.78 -17.59 -0.40
CA GLY A 15 3.05 -18.24 -0.72
C GLY A 15 3.35 -19.29 0.33
N THR A 16 2.98 -20.54 0.09
CA THR A 16 3.53 -21.67 0.85
C THR A 16 5.03 -21.69 0.61
N GLU A 17 5.82 -21.35 1.62
CA GLU A 17 7.25 -21.57 1.58
C GLU A 17 7.50 -23.07 1.42
N PRO A 18 8.30 -23.48 0.41
CA PRO A 18 8.72 -24.87 0.35
C PRO A 18 9.58 -25.14 1.60
N GLU A 19 9.30 -26.24 2.31
CA GLU A 19 10.17 -26.78 3.37
C GLU A 19 11.61 -26.84 2.84
N GLY A 20 12.41 -25.86 3.25
CA GLY A 20 13.72 -25.57 2.69
C GLY A 20 14.82 -26.28 3.45
N VAL A 21 15.87 -26.68 2.73
CA VAL A 21 17.14 -27.10 3.35
C VAL A 21 17.79 -25.87 3.99
N ASP A 22 18.20 -25.97 5.25
CA ASP A 22 18.92 -24.91 5.96
C ASP A 22 20.21 -24.54 5.18
N PRO A 23 20.35 -23.29 4.69
CA PRO A 23 21.54 -22.84 3.98
C PRO A 23 22.83 -22.99 4.79
N ASP A 24 22.77 -22.98 6.12
CA ASP A 24 23.95 -23.08 6.98
C ASP A 24 24.50 -24.51 7.10
N GLU A 25 23.70 -25.51 6.74
CA GLU A 25 24.15 -26.91 6.65
C GLU A 25 24.79 -27.23 5.29
N MET A 26 24.71 -26.32 4.31
CA MET A 26 25.25 -26.51 2.97
C MET A 26 26.77 -26.27 2.89
N LEU A 27 27.44 -26.95 1.95
CA LEU A 27 28.83 -26.61 1.61
C LEU A 27 28.91 -25.16 1.11
N PRO A 28 30.04 -24.44 1.31
CA PRO A 28 30.16 -23.05 0.90
C PRO A 28 29.84 -22.77 -0.58
N SER A 29 30.14 -23.73 -1.47
CA SER A 29 29.79 -23.66 -2.90
C SER A 29 28.29 -23.73 -3.13
N ASP A 30 27.61 -24.62 -2.42
CA ASP A 30 26.19 -24.93 -2.59
C ASP A 30 25.35 -23.83 -1.96
N ARG A 31 25.78 -23.32 -0.80
CA ARG A 31 25.21 -22.13 -0.16
C ARG A 31 25.26 -20.91 -1.08
N LYS A 32 26.40 -20.69 -1.75
CA LYS A 32 26.53 -19.60 -2.73
C LYS A 32 25.54 -19.78 -3.89
N ALA A 33 25.47 -20.98 -4.46
CA ALA A 33 24.54 -21.30 -5.55
C ALA A 33 23.07 -21.13 -5.13
N TRP A 34 22.74 -21.48 -3.88
CA TRP A 34 21.41 -21.30 -3.31
C TRP A 34 21.03 -19.81 -3.24
N TYR A 35 21.85 -18.94 -2.66
CA TYR A 35 21.57 -17.49 -2.59
C TYR A 35 21.48 -16.85 -3.99
N GLU A 36 22.30 -17.30 -4.95
CA GLU A 36 22.21 -16.85 -6.34
C GLU A 36 20.88 -17.27 -6.98
N SER A 37 20.42 -18.49 -6.73
CA SER A 37 19.12 -18.99 -7.19
C SER A 37 17.97 -18.19 -6.57
N GLU A 38 18.04 -17.95 -5.27
CA GLU A 38 17.04 -17.25 -4.49
C GLU A 38 16.90 -15.78 -4.91
N THR A 39 18.03 -15.12 -5.18
CA THR A 39 18.04 -13.76 -5.74
C THR A 39 17.37 -13.70 -7.11
N LYS A 40 17.67 -14.67 -8.00
CA LYS A 40 17.04 -14.76 -9.33
C LYS A 40 15.55 -15.06 -9.22
N ARG A 41 15.15 -15.91 -8.28
CA ARG A 41 13.75 -16.22 -8.00
C ARG A 41 12.98 -14.96 -7.61
N ARG A 42 13.47 -14.19 -6.63
CA ARG A 42 12.85 -12.91 -6.24
C ARG A 42 12.77 -11.92 -7.39
N ALA A 43 13.83 -11.82 -8.21
CA ALA A 43 13.82 -10.96 -9.39
C ALA A 43 12.75 -11.38 -10.42
N LEU A 44 12.59 -12.69 -10.66
CA LEU A 44 11.53 -13.23 -11.52
C LEU A 44 10.14 -12.91 -10.96
N GLN A 45 9.93 -13.10 -9.65
CA GLN A 45 8.66 -12.78 -8.99
C GLN A 45 8.30 -11.30 -9.10
N VAL A 46 9.29 -10.39 -9.06
CA VAL A 46 9.06 -8.96 -9.33
C VAL A 46 8.65 -8.72 -10.78
N MET A 47 9.33 -9.37 -11.75
CA MET A 47 8.99 -9.26 -13.17
C MET A 47 7.58 -9.77 -13.47
N ASP A 48 7.18 -10.87 -12.83
CA ASP A 48 5.87 -11.50 -12.98
C ASP A 48 4.76 -10.82 -12.14
N ARG A 49 5.11 -9.77 -11.38
CA ARG A 49 4.23 -9.03 -10.46
C ARG A 49 3.62 -9.86 -9.34
N GLU A 50 4.30 -10.94 -8.96
CA GLU A 50 4.01 -11.66 -7.73
C GLU A 50 4.53 -10.90 -6.50
N LEU A 51 5.66 -10.20 -6.65
CA LEU A 51 6.20 -9.26 -5.67
C LEU A 51 6.16 -7.84 -6.24
N ILE A 52 5.74 -6.88 -5.42
CA ILE A 52 5.72 -5.46 -5.79
C ILE A 52 6.73 -4.72 -4.90
N PRO A 53 7.67 -3.95 -5.48
CA PRO A 53 8.57 -3.13 -4.68
C PRO A 53 7.81 -2.11 -3.83
N THR A 54 8.22 -1.90 -2.58
CA THR A 54 7.58 -0.96 -1.66
C THR A 54 7.45 0.44 -2.26
N GLU A 55 8.50 0.91 -2.92
CA GLU A 55 8.55 2.22 -3.60
C GLU A 55 7.49 2.37 -4.71
N GLU A 56 7.12 1.27 -5.37
CA GLU A 56 6.05 1.26 -6.39
C GLU A 56 4.69 1.38 -5.71
N VAL A 57 4.46 0.64 -4.62
CA VAL A 57 3.23 0.72 -3.83
C VAL A 57 3.04 2.13 -3.28
N GLU A 58 4.05 2.69 -2.64
CA GLU A 58 4.03 4.05 -2.09
C GLU A 58 3.67 5.08 -3.16
N ARG A 59 4.31 4.99 -4.33
CA ARG A 59 4.06 5.92 -5.43
C ARG A 59 2.63 5.82 -5.97
N VAL A 60 2.13 4.59 -6.16
CA VAL A 60 0.77 4.36 -6.67
C VAL A 60 -0.26 4.86 -5.68
N VAL A 61 -0.09 4.53 -4.39
CA VAL A 61 -0.97 5.00 -3.32
C VAL A 61 -0.93 6.53 -3.24
N ALA A 62 0.25 7.14 -3.19
CA ALA A 62 0.39 8.61 -3.14
C ALA A 62 -0.27 9.29 -4.35
N THR A 63 -0.11 8.73 -5.55
CA THR A 63 -0.72 9.27 -6.77
C THR A 63 -2.25 9.18 -6.72
N ALA A 64 -2.79 8.01 -6.35
CA ALA A 64 -4.23 7.80 -6.26
C ALA A 64 -4.87 8.71 -5.20
N PHE A 65 -4.26 8.80 -4.02
CA PHE A 65 -4.78 9.63 -2.94
C PHE A 65 -4.65 11.12 -3.22
N SER A 66 -3.58 11.56 -3.88
CA SER A 66 -3.44 12.96 -4.29
C SER A 66 -4.55 13.36 -5.26
N ALA A 67 -4.89 12.50 -6.23
CA ALA A 67 -5.97 12.76 -7.17
C ALA A 67 -7.34 12.84 -6.47
N ILE A 68 -7.61 11.94 -5.52
CA ILE A 68 -8.83 11.96 -4.72
C ILE A 68 -8.90 13.24 -3.87
N ALA A 69 -7.83 13.56 -3.14
CA ALA A 69 -7.76 14.74 -2.27
C ALA A 69 -7.93 16.05 -3.05
N GLN A 70 -7.35 16.14 -4.25
CA GLN A 70 -7.56 17.29 -5.13
C GLN A 70 -9.01 17.39 -5.61
N GLY A 71 -9.62 16.26 -5.95
CA GLY A 71 -11.04 16.19 -6.32
C GLY A 71 -11.94 16.70 -5.19
N LEU A 72 -11.77 16.16 -3.98
CA LEU A 72 -12.56 16.52 -2.80
C LEU A 72 -12.44 18.02 -2.46
N ARG A 73 -11.22 18.57 -2.44
CA ARG A 73 -10.99 20.00 -2.18
C ARG A 73 -11.63 20.94 -3.20
N SER A 74 -11.90 20.46 -4.41
CA SER A 74 -12.58 21.26 -5.44
C SER A 74 -14.11 21.24 -5.32
N LEU A 75 -14.68 20.32 -4.54
CA LEU A 75 -16.14 20.15 -4.46
C LEU A 75 -16.87 21.38 -3.91
N PRO A 76 -16.40 22.05 -2.83
CA PRO A 76 -17.12 23.18 -2.24
C PRO A 76 -17.25 24.35 -3.21
N ASP A 77 -16.15 24.75 -3.84
CA ASP A 77 -16.11 25.76 -4.91
C ASP A 77 -16.98 25.36 -6.12
N ASN A 78 -16.95 24.09 -6.53
CA ASN A 78 -17.80 23.60 -7.62
C ASN A 78 -19.29 23.63 -7.26
N ILE A 79 -19.66 23.33 -6.01
CA ILE A 79 -21.04 23.39 -5.52
C ILE A 79 -21.49 24.85 -5.48
N GLU A 80 -20.72 25.73 -4.82
CA GLU A 80 -21.00 27.17 -4.73
C GLU A 80 -21.29 27.76 -6.11
N ARG A 81 -20.40 27.53 -7.07
CA ARG A 81 -20.53 28.06 -8.44
C ARG A 81 -21.76 27.51 -9.18
N ARG A 82 -22.12 26.25 -8.96
CA ARG A 82 -23.18 25.57 -9.73
C ARG A 82 -24.57 25.74 -9.14
N THR A 83 -24.69 25.92 -7.83
CA THR A 83 -25.99 26.00 -7.14
C THR A 83 -26.28 27.39 -6.58
N GLY A 84 -25.27 28.25 -6.44
CA GLY A 84 -25.41 29.53 -5.75
C GLY A 84 -25.69 29.34 -4.25
N CYS A 85 -25.17 28.26 -3.65
CA CYS A 85 -25.27 28.01 -2.22
C CYS A 85 -24.75 29.22 -1.42
N SER A 86 -25.36 29.46 -0.25
CA SER A 86 -24.89 30.54 0.64
C SER A 86 -23.49 30.21 1.19
N PRO A 87 -22.66 31.24 1.47
CA PRO A 87 -21.32 31.06 2.02
C PRO A 87 -21.29 30.15 3.26
N ASP A 88 -22.22 30.33 4.19
CA ASP A 88 -22.32 29.52 5.41
C ASP A 88 -22.49 28.00 5.15
N ILE A 89 -23.16 27.63 4.05
CA ILE A 89 -23.35 26.23 3.67
C ILE A 89 -22.07 25.68 3.05
N VAL A 90 -21.39 26.47 2.23
CA VAL A 90 -20.11 26.08 1.60
C VAL A 90 -19.05 25.88 2.66
N GLU A 91 -18.95 26.79 3.64
CA GLU A 91 -18.03 26.67 4.78
C GLU A 91 -18.30 25.41 5.62
N ALA A 92 -19.57 25.08 5.87
CA ALA A 92 -19.91 23.84 6.57
C ALA A 92 -19.50 22.57 5.79
N ILE A 93 -19.56 22.60 4.46
CA ILE A 93 -19.11 21.50 3.60
C ILE A 93 -17.57 21.42 3.60
N ASP A 94 -16.87 22.55 3.49
CA ASP A 94 -15.41 22.63 3.57
C ASP A 94 -14.89 21.98 4.87
N LEU A 95 -15.43 22.40 6.02
CA LEU A 95 -15.04 21.88 7.32
C LEU A 95 -15.27 20.36 7.45
N ALA A 96 -16.40 19.87 6.92
CA ALA A 96 -16.71 18.45 6.94
C ALA A 96 -15.74 17.65 6.03
N LEU A 97 -15.41 18.18 4.86
CA LEU A 97 -14.48 17.53 3.94
C LEU A 97 -13.05 17.50 4.49
N ASP A 98 -12.59 18.59 5.10
CA ASP A 98 -11.26 18.66 5.71
C ASP A 98 -11.13 17.63 6.85
N ALA A 99 -12.14 17.51 7.71
CA ALA A 99 -12.15 16.51 8.79
C ALA A 99 -12.08 15.07 8.26
N GLU A 100 -12.83 14.75 7.20
CA GLU A 100 -12.79 13.42 6.58
C GLU A 100 -11.46 13.16 5.85
N MET A 101 -10.85 14.19 5.25
CA MET A 101 -9.54 14.09 4.61
C MET A 101 -8.42 13.85 5.63
N GLU A 102 -8.49 14.49 6.79
CA GLU A 102 -7.56 14.26 7.90
C GLU A 102 -7.69 12.83 8.44
N ALA A 103 -8.92 12.38 8.71
CA ALA A 103 -9.19 11.00 9.15
C ALA A 103 -8.72 9.95 8.12
N LEU A 104 -8.76 10.28 6.82
CA LEU A 104 -8.27 9.43 5.76
C LEU A 104 -6.73 9.38 5.73
N ALA A 105 -6.06 10.51 5.96
CA ALA A 105 -4.61 10.58 6.05
C ALA A 105 -4.07 9.78 7.25
N ASP A 106 -4.77 9.83 8.39
CA ASP A 106 -4.41 9.04 9.58
C ASP A 106 -4.46 7.54 9.30
N LYS A 107 -5.55 7.05 8.70
CA LYS A 107 -5.71 5.62 8.34
C LYS A 107 -4.64 5.14 7.36
N LEU A 108 -4.24 6.00 6.43
CA LEU A 108 -3.15 5.69 5.51
C LEU A 108 -1.80 5.61 6.20
N THR A 109 -1.55 6.50 7.16
CA THR A 109 -0.33 6.50 7.96
C THR A 109 -0.26 5.23 8.80
N GLU A 110 -1.37 4.84 9.42
CA GLU A 110 -1.48 3.56 10.14
C GLU A 110 -1.18 2.37 9.22
N LEU A 111 -1.75 2.36 8.01
CA LEU A 111 -1.50 1.33 7.02
C LEU A 111 -0.02 1.23 6.62
N GLY A 112 0.64 2.37 6.40
CA GLY A 112 2.07 2.44 6.07
C GLY A 112 2.99 2.12 7.26
N SER A 113 2.46 2.14 8.48
CA SER A 113 3.20 1.82 9.71
C SER A 113 3.08 0.35 10.12
N LEU A 114 2.38 -0.48 9.34
CA LEU A 114 2.35 -1.92 9.57
C LEU A 114 3.78 -2.46 9.46
N GLU A 115 4.38 -2.80 10.61
CA GLU A 115 5.69 -3.44 10.65
C GLU A 115 5.66 -4.71 9.78
N PRO A 116 6.73 -4.98 9.00
CA PRO A 116 6.82 -6.25 8.31
C PRO A 116 6.71 -7.36 9.36
N ALA A 117 5.86 -8.36 9.09
CA ALA A 117 5.75 -9.53 9.95
C ALA A 117 7.17 -10.05 10.21
N THR A 118 7.64 -9.92 11.45
CA THR A 118 8.92 -10.50 11.86
C THR A 118 8.79 -11.99 11.65
N GLU A 119 9.52 -12.55 10.69
CA GLU A 119 9.72 -13.99 10.56
C GLU A 119 10.20 -14.49 11.93
N GLU A 120 9.30 -15.15 12.68
CA GLU A 120 9.64 -15.86 13.91
C GLU A 120 10.59 -16.99 13.49
N THR A 121 11.89 -16.70 13.59
CA THR A 121 12.95 -17.69 13.45
C THR A 121 12.76 -18.71 14.56
N ASN A 122 12.39 -19.93 14.19
CA ASN A 122 12.40 -21.10 15.07
C ASN A 122 13.38 -22.12 14.49
#